data_AF-A0A819IJ32-F1
#
_entry.id   AF-A0A819IJ32-F1
#
_cell.length_a   1.000
_cell.length_b   1.000
_cell.length_c   1.000
_cell.angle_alpha   90.00
_cell.angle_beta   90.00
_cell.angle_gamma   90.00
#
_symmetry.space_group_name_H-M   'P 1'
#
loop_
_entity.id
_entity.type
_entity.pdbx_description
1 polymer ?
#
loop_
_entity_poly.entity_id
_entity_poly.type
_entity_poly.pdbx_seq_one_letter_code
_entity_poly.pdbx_strand_id
1 'polypeptide(L)'
;KCSFDALPRSVHVTRHVNAAGNNNYDTVFISGSSWVRSIGESSTQLSTSPTYSNQCGTQVTGWYTGRMPTVSETITDGRVCFSWQNNVCQWSNTISVTNCGSFYVYKLTMPPICAARYCADAPNILTTTSTTTATTASNLLKNNHFLS
;
A
#
# COMPACT_ATOMS: atom_id res chain seq x y z
N LYS A 1 19.73 -8.71 6.36
CA LYS A 1 18.81 -8.62 5.20
C LYS A 1 17.59 -9.47 5.53
N CYS A 2 16.39 -9.01 5.20
CA CYS A 2 15.12 -9.58 5.66
C CYS A 2 15.14 -11.12 5.55
N SER A 3 15.11 -11.82 6.69
CA SER A 3 15.10 -13.28 6.71
C SER A 3 13.66 -13.76 6.50
N PHE A 4 13.47 -14.71 5.58
CA PHE A 4 12.16 -15.21 5.19
C PHE A 4 11.42 -15.91 6.33
N ASP A 5 12.15 -16.48 7.30
CA ASP A 5 11.60 -17.24 8.43
C ASP A 5 11.05 -16.40 9.58
N ALA A 6 11.20 -15.06 9.51
CA ALA A 6 10.72 -14.12 10.52
C ALA A 6 9.71 -13.10 9.95
N LEU A 7 9.20 -13.34 8.74
CA LEU A 7 8.31 -12.37 8.10
C LEU A 7 6.96 -12.31 8.83
N PRO A 8 6.59 -11.13 9.34
CA PRO A 8 5.49 -10.97 10.27
C PRO A 8 4.16 -10.79 9.53
N ARG A 9 3.10 -10.49 10.31
CA ARG A 9 1.72 -10.31 9.85
C ARG A 9 1.62 -9.49 8.57
N SER A 10 0.66 -9.91 7.78
CA SER A 10 0.41 -9.48 6.42
C SER A 10 -0.66 -8.39 6.44
N VAL A 11 -0.44 -7.27 5.74
CA VAL A 11 -1.38 -6.12 5.64
C VAL A 11 -2.63 -6.50 4.81
N HIS A 12 -3.80 -6.60 5.46
CA HIS A 12 -5.06 -7.06 4.84
C HIS A 12 -5.43 -6.31 3.54
N VAL A 13 -6.00 -7.02 2.55
CA VAL A 13 -6.30 -6.48 1.20
C VAL A 13 -7.19 -5.23 1.21
N THR A 14 -8.02 -5.08 2.23
CA THR A 14 -8.92 -3.92 2.39
C THR A 14 -8.20 -2.61 2.77
N ARG A 15 -6.87 -2.58 2.81
CA ARG A 15 -6.07 -1.40 3.20
C ARG A 15 -5.59 -0.57 2.02
N HIS A 16 -5.86 -0.98 0.78
CA HIS A 16 -5.46 -0.19 -0.39
C HIS A 16 -6.26 1.13 -0.49
N VAL A 17 -5.67 2.18 -1.06
CA VAL A 17 -6.30 3.52 -1.19
C VAL A 17 -7.69 3.52 -1.84
N ASN A 18 -7.99 2.55 -2.71
CA ASN A 18 -9.30 2.44 -3.37
C ASN A 18 -10.38 1.72 -2.53
N ALA A 19 -10.06 1.21 -1.33
CA ALA A 19 -11.01 0.44 -0.53
C ALA A 19 -11.94 1.38 0.23
N ALA A 20 -13.25 1.17 0.16
CA ALA A 20 -14.24 1.96 0.87
C ALA A 20 -14.02 1.93 2.39
N GLY A 21 -14.12 3.09 3.04
CA GLY A 21 -13.96 3.24 4.48
C GLY A 21 -15.03 2.53 5.30
N ASN A 22 -14.69 2.21 6.55
CA ASN A 22 -15.62 1.73 7.58
C ASN A 22 -15.14 2.22 8.96
N ASN A 23 -15.95 2.01 10.00
CA ASN A 23 -15.64 2.44 11.37
C ASN A 23 -15.06 1.31 12.25
N ASN A 24 -14.54 0.24 11.65
CA ASN A 24 -13.99 -0.88 12.42
C ASN A 24 -12.61 -0.55 12.97
N TYR A 25 -12.33 -1.14 14.14
CA TYR A 25 -11.03 -1.08 14.78
C TYR A 25 -9.99 -1.85 13.98
N ASP A 26 -8.76 -1.33 13.98
CA ASP A 26 -7.64 -2.08 13.44
C ASP A 26 -7.15 -3.16 14.41
N THR A 27 -7.74 -4.36 14.32
CA THR A 27 -7.44 -5.47 15.23
C THR A 27 -6.01 -6.00 15.10
N VAL A 28 -5.30 -5.69 14.02
CA VAL A 28 -3.91 -6.14 13.80
C VAL A 28 -2.96 -5.52 14.83
N PHE A 29 -3.28 -4.33 15.35
CA PHE A 29 -2.40 -3.52 16.21
C PHE A 29 -2.85 -3.42 17.67
N ILE A 30 -3.90 -4.15 18.08
CA ILE A 30 -4.38 -4.17 19.47
C ILE A 30 -3.31 -4.72 20.44
N SER A 31 -2.34 -5.50 19.94
CA SER A 31 -1.23 -6.04 20.74
C SER A 31 0.04 -5.18 20.75
N GLY A 32 -0.01 -3.92 20.29
CA GLY A 32 1.14 -3.01 20.24
C GLY A 32 1.92 -3.03 18.91
N SER A 33 3.13 -2.46 18.92
CA SER A 33 3.90 -2.30 17.67
C SER A 33 4.29 -3.64 17.06
N SER A 34 4.03 -3.81 15.77
CA SER A 34 4.28 -5.07 15.06
C SER A 34 5.01 -4.79 13.76
N TRP A 35 5.97 -5.64 13.43
CA TRP A 35 6.48 -5.68 12.08
C TRP A 35 5.38 -6.21 11.15
N VAL A 36 5.23 -5.65 9.96
CA VAL A 36 4.30 -6.13 8.93
C VAL A 36 4.94 -6.02 7.55
N ARG A 37 4.59 -6.94 6.66
CA ARG A 37 4.92 -6.81 5.22
C ARG A 37 3.71 -6.35 4.43
N SER A 38 3.95 -5.62 3.36
CA SER A 38 2.98 -5.49 2.28
C SER A 38 2.69 -6.89 1.68
N ILE A 39 1.39 -7.19 1.47
CA ILE A 39 0.97 -8.45 0.83
C ILE A 39 0.73 -8.18 -0.65
N GLY A 40 1.13 -9.14 -1.48
CA GLY A 40 0.74 -9.25 -2.88
C GLY A 40 -0.77 -8.99 -3.10
N GLU A 41 -1.06 -8.47 -4.28
CA GLU A 41 -2.37 -7.99 -4.76
C GLU A 41 -2.98 -6.77 -4.04
N SER A 42 -2.30 -6.14 -3.08
CA SER A 42 -2.78 -4.89 -2.46
C SER A 42 -1.73 -3.80 -2.34
N SER A 43 -0.71 -3.85 -3.22
CA SER A 43 0.50 -3.02 -3.34
C SER A 43 1.73 -3.49 -2.56
N THR A 44 2.89 -2.94 -2.93
CA THR A 44 4.21 -3.28 -2.40
C THR A 44 4.64 -2.41 -1.22
N GLN A 45 3.89 -1.37 -0.86
CA GLN A 45 4.27 -0.36 0.13
C GLN A 45 3.07 0.37 0.74
N LEU A 46 3.30 1.10 1.82
CA LEU A 46 2.34 2.10 2.30
C LEU A 46 2.21 3.24 1.28
N SER A 47 1.03 3.85 1.21
CA SER A 47 0.82 5.03 0.36
C SER A 47 1.79 6.14 0.74
N THR A 48 2.56 6.62 -0.23
CA THR A 48 3.45 7.79 -0.08
C THR A 48 2.78 9.10 -0.47
N SER A 49 1.56 9.00 -1.03
CA SER A 49 0.73 10.15 -1.36
C SER A 49 -0.31 10.39 -0.26
N PRO A 50 -0.73 11.65 -0.04
CA PRO A 50 -1.81 11.96 0.88
C PRO A 50 -3.08 11.17 0.55
N THR A 51 -3.61 10.48 1.56
CA THR A 51 -4.88 9.77 1.47
C THR A 51 -6.02 10.63 2.00
N TYR A 52 -7.24 10.36 1.54
CA TYR A 52 -8.44 11.08 2.01
C TYR A 52 -9.19 10.26 3.06
N SER A 53 -10.10 10.90 3.79
CA SER A 53 -10.96 10.20 4.75
C SER A 53 -11.85 9.16 4.06
N ASN A 54 -12.25 8.13 4.80
CA ASN A 54 -13.12 7.05 4.31
C ASN A 54 -12.52 6.21 3.17
N GLN A 55 -11.21 6.01 3.19
CA GLN A 55 -10.48 5.11 2.29
C GLN A 55 -9.77 4.00 3.09
N CYS A 56 -9.11 3.05 2.42
CA CYS A 56 -8.28 2.01 3.05
C CYS A 56 -9.03 1.16 4.09
N GLY A 57 -10.34 1.02 3.92
CA GLY A 57 -11.17 0.27 4.86
C GLY A 57 -11.22 0.90 6.25
N THR A 58 -11.11 2.23 6.37
CA THR A 58 -11.22 2.97 7.63
C THR A 58 -11.78 4.37 7.42
N GLN A 59 -12.07 5.09 8.51
CA GLN A 59 -12.46 6.50 8.47
C GLN A 59 -11.25 7.42 8.41
N VAL A 60 -10.19 7.10 9.17
CA VAL A 60 -8.99 7.94 9.33
C VAL A 60 -7.78 7.24 8.72
N THR A 61 -7.19 7.86 7.70
CA THR A 61 -6.30 7.15 6.77
C THR A 61 -4.85 7.54 6.96
N GLY A 62 -4.00 6.57 7.29
CA GLY A 62 -2.58 6.77 7.57
C GLY A 62 -1.72 6.59 6.31
N TRP A 63 -1.05 7.64 5.84
CA TRP A 63 -0.11 7.60 4.72
C TRP A 63 1.31 7.95 5.17
N TYR A 64 2.31 7.35 4.52
CA TYR A 64 3.72 7.49 4.86
C TYR A 64 4.31 8.76 4.25
N THR A 65 4.93 9.60 5.07
CA THR A 65 5.50 10.89 4.66
C THR A 65 7.03 10.90 4.69
N GLY A 66 7.66 9.77 5.07
CA GLY A 66 9.11 9.64 5.12
C GLY A 66 9.73 9.35 3.75
N ARG A 67 11.06 9.41 3.70
CA ARG A 67 11.82 8.92 2.54
C ARG A 67 11.83 7.39 2.58
N MET A 68 11.47 6.74 1.48
CA MET A 68 11.60 5.29 1.36
C MET A 68 13.08 4.88 1.35
N PRO A 69 13.48 3.88 2.15
CA PRO A 69 14.86 3.40 2.15
C PRO A 69 15.21 2.68 0.85
N THR A 70 16.48 2.76 0.49
CA THR A 70 17.15 1.98 -0.56
C THR A 70 17.53 0.59 -0.05
N VAL A 71 17.83 -0.33 -0.96
CA VAL A 71 18.20 -1.72 -0.62
C VAL A 71 19.52 -1.81 0.17
N SER A 72 20.39 -0.80 0.05
CA SER A 72 21.64 -0.69 0.81
C SER A 72 21.46 -0.11 2.21
N GLU A 73 20.35 0.57 2.47
CA GLU A 73 20.08 1.17 3.77
C GLU A 73 19.51 0.14 4.77
N THR A 74 19.77 0.38 6.04
CA THR A 74 19.29 -0.46 7.15
C THR A 74 17.85 -0.08 7.53
N ILE A 75 17.44 -0.39 8.76
CA ILE A 75 16.15 0.07 9.30
C ILE A 75 16.23 1.60 9.45
N THR A 76 15.29 2.30 8.84
CA THR A 76 15.17 3.76 8.89
C THR A 76 13.86 4.14 9.53
N ASP A 77 13.84 5.24 10.29
CA ASP A 77 12.61 5.76 10.85
C ASP A 77 11.90 6.67 9.84
N GLY A 78 10.58 6.66 9.88
CA GLY A 78 9.76 7.55 9.09
C GLY A 78 8.46 7.88 9.79
N ARG A 79 7.77 8.88 9.26
CA ARG A 79 6.51 9.38 9.81
C ARG A 79 5.34 8.89 8.96
N VAL A 80 4.24 8.54 9.63
CA VAL A 80 2.92 8.35 9.03
C VAL A 80 2.03 9.49 9.49
N CYS A 81 1.36 10.15 8.55
CA CYS A 81 0.33 11.15 8.80
C CYS A 81 -1.05 10.51 8.65
N PHE A 82 -1.96 10.80 9.58
CA PHE A 82 -3.33 10.33 9.56
C PHE A 82 -4.26 11.44 9.11
N SER A 83 -4.85 11.27 7.92
CA SER A 83 -5.80 12.20 7.32
C SER A 83 -7.19 12.04 7.93
N TRP A 84 -7.81 13.16 8.28
CA TRP A 84 -9.19 13.23 8.75
C TRP A 84 -9.85 14.54 8.32
N GLN A 85 -11.06 14.43 7.77
CA GLN A 85 -11.81 15.53 7.16
C GLN A 85 -10.93 16.30 6.16
N ASN A 86 -10.69 17.58 6.42
CA ASN A 86 -9.91 18.47 5.55
C ASN A 86 -8.43 18.58 5.97
N ASN A 87 -7.99 17.86 7.02
CA ASN A 87 -6.61 17.85 7.45
C ASN A 87 -5.93 16.55 7.01
N VAL A 88 -4.92 16.67 6.15
CA VAL A 88 -4.12 15.54 5.63
C VAL A 88 -3.09 14.99 6.62
N CYS A 89 -2.92 15.64 7.78
CA CYS A 89 -2.07 15.15 8.87
C CYS A 89 -2.62 15.63 10.21
N GLN A 90 -3.80 15.14 10.58
CA GLN A 90 -4.44 15.46 11.86
C GLN A 90 -3.69 14.83 13.05
N TRP A 91 -3.20 13.61 12.86
CA TRP A 91 -2.33 12.92 13.81
C TRP A 91 -1.12 12.34 13.08
N SER A 92 -0.11 11.93 13.83
CA SER A 92 1.06 11.27 13.25
C SER A 92 1.66 10.23 14.16
N ASN A 93 2.23 9.20 13.57
CA ASN A 93 3.06 8.21 14.26
C ASN A 93 4.45 8.15 13.65
N THR A 94 5.44 7.85 14.50
CA THR A 94 6.75 7.39 14.03
C THR A 94 6.71 5.86 13.89
N ILE A 95 7.26 5.38 12.78
CA ILE A 95 7.40 3.96 12.44
C ILE A 95 8.83 3.70 11.97
N SER A 96 9.21 2.43 11.88
CA SER A 96 10.46 2.05 11.21
C SER A 96 10.15 1.31 9.91
N VAL A 97 11.01 1.44 8.90
CA VAL A 97 10.88 0.82 7.59
C VAL A 97 12.22 0.29 7.10
N THR A 98 12.20 -0.83 6.40
CA THR A 98 13.36 -1.38 5.71
C THR A 98 12.98 -1.90 4.33
N ASN A 99 13.92 -1.82 3.39
CA ASN A 99 13.76 -2.28 2.02
C ASN A 99 14.37 -3.67 1.86
N CYS A 100 13.55 -4.66 1.53
CA CYS A 100 13.97 -6.05 1.34
C CYS A 100 14.29 -6.39 -0.14
N GLY A 101 14.35 -5.38 -1.02
CA GLY A 101 14.56 -5.53 -2.46
C GLY A 101 13.24 -5.53 -3.23
N SER A 102 12.41 -6.55 -3.05
CA SER A 102 11.12 -6.70 -3.74
C SER A 102 9.91 -6.20 -2.96
N PHE A 103 10.07 -5.91 -1.67
CA PHE A 103 9.02 -5.40 -0.80
C PHE A 103 9.60 -4.57 0.35
N TYR A 104 8.75 -3.75 0.95
CA TYR A 104 9.05 -3.03 2.18
C TYR A 104 8.47 -3.74 3.40
N VAL A 105 9.20 -3.67 4.51
CA VAL A 105 8.75 -4.16 5.82
C VAL A 105 8.71 -2.99 6.77
N TYR A 106 7.60 -2.85 7.48
CA TYR A 106 7.32 -1.73 8.37
C TYR A 106 7.14 -2.22 9.81
N LYS A 107 7.77 -1.56 10.78
CA LYS A 107 7.43 -1.68 12.20
C LYS A 107 6.39 -0.62 12.52
N LEU A 108 5.13 -0.99 12.44
CA LEU A 108 4.02 -0.08 12.67
C LEU A 108 3.71 -0.01 14.15
N THR A 109 3.39 1.20 14.62
CA THR A 109 2.90 1.47 15.97
C THR A 109 1.37 1.47 15.98
N MET A 110 0.76 1.43 17.16
CA MET A 110 -0.70 1.47 17.27
C MET A 110 -1.24 2.76 16.64
N PRO A 111 -2.28 2.70 15.78
CA PRO A 111 -2.92 3.91 15.27
C PRO A 111 -3.36 4.83 16.41
N PRO A 112 -3.33 6.16 16.23
CA PRO A 112 -3.59 7.11 17.31
C PRO A 112 -5.04 7.10 17.80
N ILE A 113 -5.97 6.55 17.00
CA ILE A 113 -7.39 6.43 17.32
C ILE A 113 -7.97 5.12 16.77
N CYS A 114 -9.13 4.73 17.30
CA CYS A 114 -9.84 3.49 17.02
C CYS A 114 -10.11 3.24 15.52
N ALA A 115 -10.71 4.23 14.86
CA ALA A 115 -11.10 4.16 13.46
C ALA A 115 -10.00 4.69 12.53
N ALA A 116 -8.73 4.36 12.83
CA ALA A 116 -7.58 4.67 11.99
C ALA A 116 -6.83 3.42 11.52
N ARG A 117 -6.39 3.42 10.26
CA ARG A 117 -5.59 2.35 9.65
C ARG A 117 -4.48 2.92 8.78
N TYR A 118 -3.37 2.20 8.70
CA TYR A 118 -2.33 2.46 7.71
C TYR A 118 -2.80 2.03 6.31
N CYS A 119 -2.72 2.95 5.36
CA CYS A 119 -3.06 2.78 3.95
C CYS A 119 -1.91 2.18 3.15
N ALA A 120 -2.23 1.20 2.34
CA ALA A 120 -1.38 0.69 1.29
C ALA A 120 -1.73 1.38 -0.04
N ASP A 121 -0.77 1.43 -0.96
CA ASP A 121 -1.04 1.88 -2.33
C ASP A 121 -2.08 0.99 -3.02
N ALA A 122 -2.58 1.41 -4.18
CA ALA A 122 -3.42 0.55 -5.01
C ALA A 122 -2.57 -0.61 -5.55
N PRO A 123 -3.14 -1.83 -5.70
CA PRO A 123 -2.45 -2.86 -6.42
C PRO A 123 -2.15 -2.43 -7.86
N ASN A 124 -0.94 -2.73 -8.32
CA ASN A 124 -0.57 -2.52 -9.70
C ASN A 124 -1.21 -3.63 -10.55
N ILE A 125 -2.48 -3.45 -10.92
CA ILE A 125 -3.23 -4.37 -11.78
C ILE A 125 -2.87 -4.16 -13.27
N LEU A 126 -2.17 -3.06 -13.60
CA LEU A 126 -1.86 -2.67 -14.98
C LEU A 126 -0.69 -3.45 -15.62
N THR A 127 0.06 -4.25 -14.87
CA THR A 127 1.15 -5.08 -15.44
C THR A 127 0.70 -6.47 -15.89
N THR A 128 -0.58 -6.84 -15.72
CA THR A 128 -1.10 -8.17 -16.14
C THR A 128 -2.01 -8.11 -17.38
N THR A 129 -2.13 -6.96 -18.05
CA THR A 129 -2.86 -6.84 -19.34
C THR A 129 -2.03 -6.35 -20.52
N SER A 130 -0.70 -6.19 -20.35
CA SER A 130 0.19 -5.70 -21.42
C SER A 130 1.48 -6.51 -21.55
N THR A 131 1.38 -7.84 -21.46
CA THR A 131 2.42 -8.73 -21.98
C THR A 131 1.76 -9.82 -22.83
N THR A 132 1.05 -9.42 -23.89
CA THR A 132 0.99 -10.24 -25.10
C THR A 132 2.08 -9.73 -26.02
N THR A 133 3.13 -10.53 -26.14
CA THR A 133 4.10 -10.59 -27.24
C THR A 133 3.81 -9.65 -28.41
N ALA A 134 4.48 -8.49 -28.44
CA ALA A 134 4.73 -7.77 -29.68
C ALA A 134 5.89 -8.45 -30.41
N THR A 135 5.61 -9.64 -30.96
CA THR A 135 6.47 -10.28 -31.97
C THR A 135 5.65 -10.39 -33.25
N THR A 136 5.93 -9.45 -34.16
CA THR A 136 5.76 -9.57 -35.62
C THR A 136 4.37 -9.86 -36.19
N ALA A 137 3.66 -8.81 -36.62
CA ALA A 137 2.92 -8.78 -37.89
C ALA A 137 2.25 -7.42 -38.10
N SER A 138 2.99 -6.44 -38.63
CA SER A 138 2.37 -5.42 -39.47
C SER A 138 2.27 -6.00 -40.87
N ASN A 139 1.09 -6.47 -41.27
CA ASN A 139 0.62 -6.44 -42.65
C ASN A 139 -0.84 -6.92 -42.76
N LEU A 140 -1.68 -6.02 -43.31
CA LEU A 140 -2.96 -6.26 -44.01
C LEU A 140 -4.12 -6.69 -43.08
N LEU A 141 -5.30 -6.04 -43.02
CA LEU A 141 -6.11 -5.49 -44.10
C LEU A 141 -6.94 -4.30 -43.58
N LYS A 142 -6.88 -3.17 -44.28
CA LYS A 142 -7.95 -2.17 -44.28
C LYS A 142 -9.17 -2.79 -44.95
N ASN A 143 -10.33 -2.58 -44.33
CA ASN A 143 -11.68 -2.56 -44.91
C ASN A 143 -12.06 -3.70 -45.87
N ASN A 144 -12.99 -4.55 -45.46
CA ASN A 144 -14.03 -5.04 -46.38
C ASN A 144 -15.29 -5.48 -45.61
N HIS A 145 -16.36 -4.69 -45.83
CA HIS A 145 -17.75 -5.10 -46.08
C HIS A 145 -18.35 -6.29 -45.30
N PHE A 146 -19.35 -5.98 -44.47
CA PHE A 146 -20.44 -6.91 -44.20
C PHE A 146 -21.31 -7.04 -45.45
N LEU A 147 -21.53 -8.28 -45.89
CA LEU A 147 -22.59 -8.68 -46.81
C LEU A 147 -23.83 -9.04 -45.99
N SER A 148 -24.98 -8.47 -46.34
CA SER A 148 -26.17 -9.21 -46.81
C SER A 148 -27.19 -8.23 -47.36
#